data_AF-A0AA95FEF3-F1
#
_entry.id   AF-A0AA95FEF3-F1
#
_cell.length_a   1.000
_cell.length_b   1.000
_cell.length_c   1.000
_cell.angle_alpha   90.00
_cell.angle_beta   90.00
_cell.angle_gamma   90.00
#
_symmetry.space_group_name_H-M   'P 1'
#
loop_
_entity.id
_entity.type
_entity.pdbx_description
1 polymer ?
#
loop_
_entity_poly.entity_id
_entity_poly.type
_entity_poly.pdbx_seq_one_letter_code
_entity_poly.pdbx_strand_id
1 'polypeptide(L)'
;MNKNKNLLKKLAKKRERKRLKRKRKKKYSPTSNIKIKIYRSAIKNDQYIIRNNSSNLNEFLVSTGFVFPFEDCLYDIKIPEIFSFENNNLETRAIFSKIINSIIQCKEDKVLIDFSFCKEIDEETIFFLNIILTELKNYSDKLNRKLTIKNQSFSILIRNSIHSKVNRMLFLYKSIKDFDLQDFNISQDEIPFQHLGYLKGTKSKKHYLENKKDVYTTKIVNYLNECLGLSKYCFTEGGRNDLEGIISEILNNAEDHSPLNTYYVTSTFSVNNISENSEDLVGVLNINVLNFGYSFYDGLEGSKHENNQMYGLIEEKQKKDNFKAFSRENIFTLLALQEGISRLKYEDQSRGTGTMKFIGSFMELGDFEDIDKGFIPFLKIYSGNTLLICSNKYKPYIQNDSYLLSLNTENDLNCEPDKNNLLTLDSKFPGTMISVKIYLNEKHLNKKLKKNDNGN
;
A
#
# COMPACT_ATOMS: atom_id res chain seq x y z
N MET A 1 28.19 -64.12 -48.03
CA MET A 1 27.05 -64.57 -47.20
C MET A 1 27.14 -64.29 -45.69
N ASN A 2 28.31 -64.20 -45.04
CA ASN A 2 28.41 -64.07 -43.56
C ASN A 2 28.07 -62.69 -42.95
N LYS A 3 28.19 -61.57 -43.69
CA LYS A 3 27.85 -60.22 -43.17
C LYS A 3 26.35 -60.04 -42.89
N ASN A 4 25.47 -60.66 -43.69
CA ASN A 4 24.01 -60.54 -43.55
C ASN A 4 23.45 -61.28 -42.31
N LYS A 5 24.02 -62.44 -41.96
CA LYS A 5 23.66 -63.19 -40.74
C LYS A 5 23.97 -62.42 -39.46
N ASN A 6 25.09 -61.68 -39.43
CA ASN A 6 25.47 -60.87 -38.27
C ASN A 6 24.60 -59.61 -38.11
N LEU A 7 24.17 -59.00 -39.21
CA LEU A 7 23.23 -57.88 -39.19
C LEU A 7 21.86 -58.30 -38.64
N LEU A 8 21.35 -59.45 -39.10
CA LEU A 8 20.09 -60.04 -38.62
C LEU A 8 20.16 -60.41 -37.13
N LYS A 9 21.27 -60.98 -36.65
CA LYS A 9 21.49 -61.24 -35.21
C LYS A 9 21.50 -59.96 -34.37
N LYS A 10 22.14 -58.89 -34.85
CA LYS A 10 22.13 -57.58 -34.16
C LYS A 10 20.72 -56.97 -34.10
N LEU A 11 19.96 -57.06 -35.20
CA LEU A 11 18.57 -56.58 -35.25
C LEU A 11 17.66 -57.38 -34.30
N ALA A 12 17.82 -58.70 -34.24
CA ALA A 12 17.08 -59.56 -33.31
C ALA A 12 17.36 -59.19 -31.84
N LYS A 13 18.63 -59.06 -31.44
CA LYS A 13 19.01 -58.60 -30.09
C LYS A 13 18.46 -57.20 -29.76
N LYS A 14 18.44 -56.28 -30.74
CA LYS A 14 17.87 -54.93 -30.55
C LYS A 14 16.35 -54.98 -30.33
N ARG A 15 15.62 -55.83 -31.08
CA ARG A 15 14.18 -56.06 -30.91
C ARG A 15 13.86 -56.72 -29.57
N GLU A 16 14.65 -57.70 -29.16
CA GLU A 16 14.53 -58.37 -27.86
C GLU A 16 14.75 -57.41 -26.69
N ARG A 17 15.81 -56.59 -26.74
CA ARG A 17 16.05 -55.52 -25.74
C ARG A 17 14.90 -54.53 -25.65
N LYS A 18 14.32 -54.10 -26.79
CA LYS A 18 13.12 -53.24 -26.81
C LYS A 18 11.90 -53.94 -26.18
N ARG A 19 11.69 -55.23 -26.48
CA ARG A 19 10.60 -56.04 -25.92
C ARG A 19 10.76 -56.24 -24.41
N LEU A 20 11.97 -56.50 -23.92
CA LEU A 20 12.28 -56.60 -22.48
C LEU A 20 12.09 -55.26 -21.76
N LYS A 21 12.52 -54.13 -22.36
CA LYS A 21 12.23 -52.78 -21.82
C LYS A 21 10.72 -52.50 -21.74
N ARG A 22 9.95 -52.86 -22.77
CA ARG A 22 8.48 -52.73 -22.77
C ARG A 22 7.81 -53.64 -21.72
N LYS A 23 8.27 -54.89 -21.59
CA LYS A 23 7.80 -55.82 -20.55
C LYS A 23 8.12 -55.32 -19.15
N ARG A 24 9.32 -54.78 -18.90
CA ARG A 24 9.66 -54.14 -17.62
C ARG A 24 8.77 -52.92 -17.35
N LYS A 25 8.57 -52.02 -18.33
CA LYS A 25 7.62 -50.90 -18.18
C LYS A 25 6.18 -51.33 -17.89
N LYS A 26 5.70 -52.44 -18.47
CA LYS A 26 4.38 -53.03 -18.17
C LYS A 26 4.32 -53.73 -16.82
N LYS A 27 5.39 -54.41 -16.39
CA LYS A 27 5.47 -55.14 -15.11
C LYS A 27 5.59 -54.19 -13.90
N TYR A 28 6.12 -52.99 -14.11
CA TYR A 28 6.28 -51.95 -13.09
C TYR A 28 5.34 -50.75 -13.29
N SER A 29 4.34 -50.83 -14.18
CA SER A 29 3.30 -49.78 -14.19
C SER A 29 2.43 -49.99 -12.96
N PRO A 30 2.34 -49.00 -12.04
CA PRO A 30 1.51 -49.16 -10.85
C PRO A 30 0.09 -49.52 -11.27
N THR A 31 -0.47 -50.54 -10.63
CA THR A 31 -1.88 -50.91 -10.81
C THR A 31 -2.76 -49.69 -10.51
N SER A 32 -3.97 -49.66 -11.07
CA SER A 32 -4.95 -48.58 -10.80
C SER A 32 -5.08 -48.29 -9.30
N ASN A 33 -5.08 -49.33 -8.46
CA ASN A 33 -5.14 -49.22 -7.01
C ASN A 33 -3.92 -48.51 -6.38
N ILE A 34 -2.70 -48.73 -6.88
CA ILE A 34 -1.50 -48.03 -6.41
C ILE A 34 -1.55 -46.56 -6.82
N LYS A 35 -1.99 -46.26 -8.05
CA LYS A 35 -2.19 -44.88 -8.50
C LYS A 35 -3.23 -44.14 -7.65
N ILE A 36 -4.35 -44.80 -7.31
CA ILE A 36 -5.38 -44.24 -6.42
C ILE A 36 -4.82 -43.98 -5.02
N LYS A 37 -4.01 -44.90 -4.47
CA LYS A 37 -3.36 -44.70 -3.16
C LYS A 37 -2.39 -43.51 -3.18
N ILE A 38 -1.55 -43.39 -4.22
CA ILE A 38 -0.62 -42.26 -4.39
C ILE A 38 -1.41 -40.95 -4.48
N TYR A 39 -2.45 -40.91 -5.30
CA TYR A 39 -3.30 -39.74 -5.46
C TYR A 39 -3.99 -39.33 -4.14
N ARG A 40 -4.58 -40.29 -3.41
CA ARG A 40 -5.18 -40.02 -2.09
C ARG A 40 -4.15 -39.50 -1.07
N SER A 41 -2.93 -40.04 -1.09
CA SER A 41 -1.85 -39.58 -0.21
C SER A 41 -1.43 -38.15 -0.55
N ALA A 42 -1.34 -37.82 -1.84
CA ALA A 42 -1.03 -36.47 -2.30
C ALA A 42 -2.17 -35.48 -1.95
N ILE A 43 -3.44 -35.87 -2.03
CA ILE A 43 -4.57 -35.02 -1.54
C ILE A 43 -4.40 -34.71 -0.06
N LYS A 44 -4.14 -35.75 0.75
CA LYS A 44 -3.97 -35.57 2.20
C LYS A 44 -2.78 -34.66 2.53
N ASN A 45 -1.69 -34.81 1.79
CA ASN A 45 -0.52 -33.94 1.93
C ASN A 45 -0.82 -32.49 1.54
N ASP A 46 -1.48 -32.27 0.41
CA ASP A 46 -1.88 -30.92 -0.03
C ASP A 46 -2.84 -30.27 0.99
N GLN A 47 -3.81 -31.03 1.53
CA GLN A 47 -4.69 -30.55 2.61
C GLN A 47 -3.92 -30.19 3.88
N TYR A 48 -2.91 -30.97 4.25
CA TYR A 48 -2.04 -30.67 5.38
C TYR A 48 -1.21 -29.39 5.12
N ILE A 49 -0.66 -29.21 3.92
CA ILE A 49 0.09 -28.01 3.54
C ILE A 49 -0.81 -26.78 3.61
N ILE A 50 -2.01 -26.83 3.03
CA ILE A 50 -2.97 -25.73 3.05
C ILE A 50 -3.37 -25.35 4.49
N ARG A 51 -3.61 -26.34 5.36
CA ARG A 51 -4.00 -26.09 6.76
C ARG A 51 -2.89 -25.48 7.61
N ASN A 52 -1.63 -25.79 7.30
CA ASN A 52 -0.46 -25.36 8.10
C ASN A 52 0.34 -24.23 7.44
N ASN A 53 -0.10 -23.71 6.29
CA ASN A 53 0.47 -22.51 5.70
C ASN A 53 -0.59 -21.42 5.74
N SER A 54 -0.15 -20.26 6.18
CA SER A 54 -0.93 -19.03 6.28
C SER A 54 -0.05 -17.89 5.77
N SER A 55 -0.69 -16.84 5.29
CA SER A 55 0.01 -15.59 4.99
C SER A 55 0.19 -14.82 6.30
N ASN A 56 1.42 -14.43 6.65
CA ASN A 56 1.67 -13.57 7.81
C ASN A 56 0.81 -12.30 7.80
N LEU A 57 0.56 -11.74 6.60
CA LEU A 57 -0.33 -10.59 6.45
C LEU A 57 -1.77 -10.96 6.82
N ASN A 58 -2.28 -12.10 6.34
CA ASN A 58 -3.63 -12.53 6.67
C ASN A 58 -3.79 -12.78 8.17
N GLU A 59 -2.83 -13.46 8.80
CA GLU A 59 -2.84 -13.69 10.25
C GLU A 59 -2.88 -12.37 11.03
N PHE A 60 -2.08 -11.39 10.60
CA PHE A 60 -2.09 -10.05 11.18
C PHE A 60 -3.44 -9.33 11.00
N LEU A 61 -4.03 -9.38 9.81
CA LEU A 61 -5.31 -8.72 9.55
C LEU A 61 -6.47 -9.37 10.31
N VAL A 62 -6.42 -10.69 10.52
CA VAL A 62 -7.39 -11.40 11.37
C VAL A 62 -7.19 -11.08 12.85
N SER A 63 -5.95 -11.08 13.33
CA SER A 63 -5.65 -10.82 14.76
C SER A 63 -5.96 -9.38 15.18
N THR A 64 -5.86 -8.43 14.25
CA THR A 64 -6.25 -7.03 14.47
C THR A 64 -7.75 -6.78 14.36
N GLY A 65 -8.55 -7.80 13.96
CA GLY A 65 -9.98 -7.67 13.75
C GLY A 65 -10.36 -6.86 12.49
N PHE A 66 -9.40 -6.60 11.60
CA PHE A 66 -9.68 -5.98 10.31
C PHE A 66 -10.39 -6.95 9.37
N VAL A 67 -9.95 -8.21 9.36
CA VAL A 67 -10.60 -9.32 8.66
C VAL A 67 -11.40 -10.14 9.66
N PHE A 68 -12.72 -10.21 9.46
CA PHE A 68 -13.59 -11.13 10.20
C PHE A 68 -13.86 -12.39 9.37
N PRO A 69 -14.10 -13.55 10.01
CA PRO A 69 -14.37 -14.79 9.31
C PRO A 69 -15.66 -14.69 8.50
N PHE A 70 -15.63 -15.27 7.31
CA PHE A 70 -16.78 -15.40 6.42
C PHE A 70 -16.93 -16.88 6.06
N GLU A 71 -18.15 -17.42 6.20
CA GLU A 71 -18.41 -18.85 5.98
C GLU A 71 -18.44 -19.23 4.49
N ASP A 72 -18.84 -18.29 3.63
CA ASP A 72 -19.00 -18.52 2.20
C ASP A 72 -17.83 -17.98 1.36
N CYS A 73 -17.26 -18.82 0.50
CA CYS A 73 -16.31 -18.37 -0.51
C CYS A 73 -17.07 -17.65 -1.63
N LEU A 74 -16.78 -16.37 -1.85
CA LEU A 74 -17.42 -15.57 -2.90
C LEU A 74 -16.54 -15.50 -4.14
N TYR A 75 -17.05 -15.94 -5.28
CA TYR A 75 -16.34 -15.88 -6.55
C TYR A 75 -16.65 -14.60 -7.35
N ASP A 76 -17.70 -13.86 -6.98
CA ASP A 76 -18.09 -12.58 -7.54
C ASP A 76 -18.33 -11.60 -6.38
N ILE A 77 -17.45 -10.60 -6.25
CA ILE A 77 -17.44 -9.62 -5.17
C ILE A 77 -17.83 -8.27 -5.73
N LYS A 78 -19.04 -7.81 -5.41
CA LYS A 78 -19.52 -6.49 -5.79
C LYS A 78 -18.89 -5.41 -4.92
N ILE A 79 -18.25 -4.44 -5.55
CA ILE A 79 -17.73 -3.23 -4.90
C ILE A 79 -18.90 -2.24 -4.73
N PRO A 80 -19.01 -1.56 -3.58
CA PRO A 80 -20.06 -0.60 -3.29
C PRO A 80 -19.97 0.65 -4.17
N GLU A 81 -21.02 1.47 -4.12
CA GLU A 81 -21.11 2.74 -4.84
C GLU A 81 -19.96 3.69 -4.46
N ILE A 82 -19.63 3.74 -3.17
CA ILE A 82 -18.50 4.51 -2.61
C ILE A 82 -17.56 3.50 -1.95
N PHE A 83 -16.38 3.31 -2.52
CA PHE A 83 -15.34 2.43 -1.98
C PHE A 83 -14.17 3.29 -1.47
N SER A 84 -14.27 3.73 -0.22
CA SER A 84 -13.39 4.71 0.39
C SER A 84 -13.24 4.46 1.89
N PHE A 85 -12.01 4.48 2.38
CA PHE A 85 -11.74 4.43 3.82
C PHE A 85 -12.23 5.66 4.58
N GLU A 86 -12.33 6.82 3.91
CA GLU A 86 -12.80 8.08 4.49
C GLU A 86 -14.32 8.17 4.47
N ASN A 87 -14.92 7.99 3.28
CA ASN A 87 -16.35 8.27 3.09
C ASN A 87 -17.26 7.05 3.35
N ASN A 88 -16.72 5.83 3.39
CA ASN A 88 -17.51 4.61 3.60
C ASN A 88 -16.68 3.51 4.32
N ASN A 89 -16.12 3.86 5.48
CA ASN A 89 -15.11 3.07 6.18
C ASN A 89 -15.57 1.63 6.51
N LEU A 90 -16.76 1.47 7.11
CA LEU A 90 -17.30 0.17 7.55
C LEU A 90 -17.53 -0.80 6.40
N GLU A 91 -18.21 -0.34 5.36
CA GLU A 91 -18.51 -1.18 4.19
C GLU A 91 -17.23 -1.52 3.42
N THR A 92 -16.33 -0.55 3.27
CA THR A 92 -15.01 -0.74 2.66
C THR A 92 -14.23 -1.85 3.38
N ARG A 93 -14.17 -1.84 4.72
CA ARG A 93 -13.56 -2.94 5.50
C ARG A 93 -14.26 -4.28 5.29
N ALA A 94 -15.59 -4.30 5.23
CA ALA A 94 -16.35 -5.52 4.99
C ALA A 94 -16.04 -6.13 3.60
N ILE A 95 -15.87 -5.29 2.58
CA ILE A 95 -15.42 -5.72 1.25
C ILE A 95 -14.01 -6.31 1.30
N PHE A 96 -13.06 -5.68 1.99
CA PHE A 96 -11.72 -6.26 2.16
C PHE A 96 -11.75 -7.63 2.84
N SER A 97 -12.59 -7.79 3.87
CA SER A 97 -12.79 -9.09 4.52
C SER A 97 -13.32 -10.15 3.53
N LYS A 98 -14.30 -9.79 2.69
CA LYS A 98 -14.82 -10.69 1.64
C LYS A 98 -13.74 -11.06 0.62
N ILE A 99 -12.95 -10.09 0.15
CA ILE A 99 -11.86 -10.31 -0.81
C ILE A 99 -10.82 -11.27 -0.23
N ILE A 100 -10.32 -10.97 0.97
CA ILE A 100 -9.24 -11.74 1.60
C ILE A 100 -9.70 -13.18 1.87
N ASN A 101 -10.87 -13.36 2.49
CA ASN A 101 -11.41 -14.69 2.76
C ASN A 101 -11.65 -15.48 1.47
N SER A 102 -12.24 -14.85 0.45
CA SER A 102 -12.53 -15.53 -0.81
C SER A 102 -11.26 -15.99 -1.52
N ILE A 103 -10.21 -15.17 -1.56
CA ILE A 103 -8.94 -15.54 -2.19
C ILE A 103 -8.24 -16.66 -1.42
N ILE A 104 -8.22 -16.61 -0.08
CA ILE A 104 -7.52 -17.60 0.75
C ILE A 104 -8.25 -18.94 0.76
N GLN A 105 -9.59 -18.91 0.84
CA GLN A 105 -10.42 -20.10 0.82
C GLN A 105 -10.64 -20.66 -0.59
N CYS A 106 -10.25 -19.91 -1.63
CA CYS A 106 -10.69 -20.13 -3.00
C CYS A 106 -10.50 -21.59 -3.43
N LYS A 107 -11.62 -22.25 -3.71
CA LYS A 107 -11.62 -23.60 -4.28
C LYS A 107 -11.52 -23.58 -5.79
N GLU A 108 -11.97 -22.48 -6.40
CA GLU A 108 -11.98 -22.23 -7.85
C GLU A 108 -10.70 -21.54 -8.33
N ASP A 109 -10.54 -21.50 -9.65
CA ASP A 109 -9.36 -20.92 -10.29
C ASP A 109 -9.47 -19.40 -10.42
N LYS A 110 -10.64 -18.80 -10.16
CA LYS A 110 -10.92 -17.38 -10.42
C LYS A 110 -11.74 -16.72 -9.32
N VAL A 111 -11.43 -15.46 -9.02
CA VAL A 111 -12.29 -14.54 -8.26
C VAL A 111 -12.48 -13.27 -9.07
N LEU A 112 -13.72 -12.85 -9.24
CA LEU A 112 -14.12 -11.60 -9.89
C LEU A 112 -14.35 -10.52 -8.84
N ILE A 113 -13.68 -9.38 -9.01
CA ILE A 113 -13.92 -8.14 -8.26
C ILE A 113 -14.63 -7.17 -9.20
N ASP A 114 -15.88 -6.85 -8.89
CA ASP A 114 -16.78 -6.15 -9.80
C ASP A 114 -17.03 -4.70 -9.37
N PHE A 115 -16.48 -3.75 -10.13
CA PHE A 115 -16.64 -2.31 -9.94
C PHE A 115 -17.79 -1.71 -10.75
N SER A 116 -18.61 -2.50 -11.45
CA SER A 116 -19.65 -2.00 -12.38
C SER A 116 -20.52 -0.86 -11.84
N PHE A 117 -20.86 -0.89 -10.55
CA PHE A 117 -21.67 0.13 -9.88
C PHE A 117 -20.88 1.11 -9.00
N CYS A 118 -19.57 0.93 -8.87
CA CYS A 118 -18.71 1.81 -8.08
C CYS A 118 -18.60 3.18 -8.78
N LYS A 119 -19.00 4.25 -8.10
CA LYS A 119 -18.96 5.63 -8.62
C LYS A 119 -17.76 6.40 -8.12
N GLU A 120 -17.31 6.08 -6.90
CA GLU A 120 -16.23 6.76 -6.23
C GLU A 120 -15.28 5.78 -5.55
N ILE A 121 -13.99 6.04 -5.76
CA ILE A 121 -12.87 5.38 -5.09
C ILE A 121 -11.78 6.44 -4.85
N ASP A 122 -11.13 6.36 -3.70
CA ASP A 122 -10.01 7.23 -3.34
C ASP A 122 -8.65 6.53 -3.60
N GLU A 123 -7.57 7.31 -3.61
CA GLU A 123 -6.21 6.86 -3.96
C GLU A 123 -5.67 5.89 -2.90
N GLU A 124 -6.08 6.11 -1.66
CA GLU A 124 -5.73 5.37 -0.46
C GLU A 124 -6.29 3.96 -0.47
N THR A 125 -7.58 3.83 -0.82
CA THR A 125 -8.30 2.56 -0.87
C THR A 125 -7.82 1.72 -2.05
N ILE A 126 -7.58 2.33 -3.22
CA ILE A 126 -7.04 1.59 -4.35
C ILE A 126 -5.60 1.11 -4.09
N PHE A 127 -4.78 1.94 -3.43
CA PHE A 127 -3.42 1.55 -3.04
C PHE A 127 -3.45 0.35 -2.09
N PHE A 128 -4.30 0.41 -1.06
CA PHE A 128 -4.48 -0.69 -0.12
C PHE A 128 -4.98 -1.96 -0.80
N LEU A 129 -5.97 -1.85 -1.68
CA LEU A 129 -6.46 -3.00 -2.45
C LEU A 129 -5.35 -3.66 -3.24
N ASN A 130 -4.55 -2.86 -3.93
CA ASN A 130 -3.46 -3.34 -4.74
C ASN A 130 -2.37 -4.07 -3.92
N ILE A 131 -2.05 -3.58 -2.71
CA ILE A 131 -1.20 -4.29 -1.73
C ILE A 131 -1.81 -5.65 -1.39
N ILE A 132 -3.08 -5.69 -0.97
CA ILE A 132 -3.77 -6.91 -0.56
C ILE A 132 -3.77 -7.94 -1.69
N LEU A 133 -4.18 -7.55 -2.90
CA LEU A 133 -4.24 -8.46 -4.04
C LEU A 133 -2.85 -8.98 -4.41
N THR A 134 -1.83 -8.13 -4.40
CA THR A 134 -0.44 -8.51 -4.70
C THR A 134 0.10 -9.52 -3.67
N GLU A 135 -0.09 -9.25 -2.37
CA GLU A 135 0.40 -10.13 -1.29
C GLU A 135 -0.32 -11.48 -1.30
N LEU A 136 -1.64 -11.48 -1.51
CA LEU A 136 -2.42 -12.72 -1.58
C LEU A 136 -2.10 -13.54 -2.83
N LYS A 137 -1.90 -12.89 -3.98
CA LYS A 137 -1.47 -13.56 -5.21
C LYS A 137 -0.10 -14.19 -5.04
N ASN A 138 0.87 -13.44 -4.50
CA ASN A 138 2.20 -13.95 -4.18
C ASN A 138 2.18 -15.12 -3.20
N TYR A 139 1.31 -15.06 -2.18
CA TYR A 139 1.10 -16.14 -1.24
C TYR A 139 0.52 -17.38 -1.94
N SER A 140 -0.55 -17.21 -2.72
CA SER A 140 -1.22 -18.27 -3.47
C SER A 140 -0.25 -18.97 -4.43
N ASP A 141 0.56 -18.22 -5.18
CA ASP A 141 1.55 -18.79 -6.10
C ASP A 141 2.66 -19.56 -5.37
N LYS A 142 3.11 -19.08 -4.20
CA LYS A 142 4.06 -19.80 -3.35
C LYS A 142 3.45 -21.08 -2.77
N LEU A 143 2.19 -21.03 -2.36
CA LEU A 143 1.47 -22.19 -1.83
C LEU A 143 1.30 -23.24 -2.93
N ASN A 144 0.80 -22.85 -4.10
CA ASN A 144 0.59 -23.73 -5.26
C ASN A 144 1.86 -24.47 -5.68
N ARG A 145 3.04 -23.81 -5.63
CA ARG A 145 4.33 -24.47 -5.90
C ARG A 145 4.68 -25.61 -4.94
N LYS A 146 4.09 -25.63 -3.73
CA LYS A 146 4.27 -26.71 -2.74
C LYS A 146 3.25 -27.84 -2.90
N LEU A 147 2.16 -27.61 -3.64
CA LEU A 147 1.08 -28.59 -3.80
C LEU A 147 1.42 -29.58 -4.92
N THR A 148 0.98 -30.82 -4.73
CA THR A 148 1.29 -31.94 -5.62
C THR A 148 0.20 -32.14 -6.68
N ILE A 149 -1.06 -31.86 -6.33
CA ILE A 149 -2.24 -32.08 -7.17
C ILE A 149 -2.82 -30.76 -7.65
N LYS A 150 -3.00 -29.79 -6.74
CA LYS A 150 -3.49 -28.46 -7.07
C LYS A 150 -2.34 -27.58 -7.59
N ASN A 151 -2.06 -27.68 -8.88
CA ASN A 151 -1.18 -26.75 -9.59
C ASN A 151 -1.98 -25.83 -10.52
N GLN A 152 -3.10 -25.29 -10.02
CA GLN A 152 -3.94 -24.34 -10.76
C GLN A 152 -3.55 -22.93 -10.34
N SER A 153 -3.11 -22.14 -11.31
CA SER A 153 -2.87 -20.71 -11.12
C SER A 153 -4.19 -20.03 -10.80
N PHE A 154 -4.29 -19.48 -9.59
CA PHE A 154 -5.40 -18.63 -9.18
C PHE A 154 -5.35 -17.31 -9.96
N SER A 155 -6.47 -16.87 -10.51
CA SER A 155 -6.60 -15.63 -11.27
C SER A 155 -7.58 -14.68 -10.57
N ILE A 156 -7.25 -13.39 -10.58
CA ILE A 156 -8.14 -12.34 -10.08
C ILE A 156 -8.57 -11.55 -11.31
N LEU A 157 -9.88 -11.48 -11.52
CA LEU A 157 -10.48 -10.70 -12.59
C LEU A 157 -11.05 -9.42 -12.00
N ILE A 158 -10.88 -8.30 -12.70
CA ILE A 158 -11.47 -7.02 -12.31
C ILE A 158 -12.44 -6.61 -13.42
N ARG A 159 -13.71 -6.42 -13.07
CA ARG A 159 -14.71 -5.82 -13.98
C ARG A 159 -14.76 -4.32 -13.75
N ASN A 160 -14.70 -3.58 -14.84
CA ASN A 160 -14.68 -2.11 -14.85
C ASN A 160 -15.98 -1.51 -14.35
N SER A 161 -15.88 -0.28 -13.87
CA SER A 161 -17.03 0.57 -13.58
C SER A 161 -17.65 1.15 -14.85
N ILE A 162 -18.93 1.51 -14.80
CA ILE A 162 -19.54 2.39 -15.80
C ILE A 162 -19.00 3.84 -15.71
N HIS A 163 -18.33 4.20 -14.61
CA HIS A 163 -17.79 5.54 -14.35
C HIS A 163 -16.30 5.62 -14.69
N SER A 164 -15.95 6.50 -15.65
CA SER A 164 -14.57 6.69 -16.13
C SER A 164 -13.58 7.06 -15.03
N LYS A 165 -13.98 7.90 -14.06
CA LYS A 165 -13.12 8.30 -12.93
C LYS A 165 -12.59 7.09 -12.15
N VAL A 166 -13.44 6.09 -11.91
CA VAL A 166 -13.06 4.85 -11.21
C VAL A 166 -12.10 4.04 -12.07
N ASN A 167 -12.41 3.90 -13.37
CA ASN A 167 -11.56 3.18 -14.32
C ASN A 167 -10.17 3.82 -14.46
N ARG A 168 -10.08 5.15 -14.50
CA ARG A 168 -8.82 5.90 -14.47
C ARG A 168 -8.03 5.58 -13.21
N MET A 169 -8.68 5.49 -12.05
CA MET A 169 -8.03 5.11 -10.78
C MET A 169 -7.51 3.66 -10.79
N LEU A 170 -8.34 2.71 -11.28
CA LEU A 170 -7.95 1.31 -11.45
C LEU A 170 -6.73 1.18 -12.38
N PHE A 171 -6.67 2.01 -13.42
CA PHE A 171 -5.55 2.06 -14.36
C PHE A 171 -4.30 2.71 -13.75
N LEU A 172 -4.44 3.84 -13.04
CA LEU A 172 -3.37 4.55 -12.33
C LEU A 172 -2.56 3.63 -11.40
N TYR A 173 -3.26 2.75 -10.70
CA TYR A 173 -2.67 1.84 -9.72
C TYR A 173 -2.45 0.44 -10.28
N LYS A 174 -2.45 0.27 -11.61
CA LYS A 174 -2.16 -1.02 -12.24
C LYS A 174 -0.70 -1.41 -12.06
N SER A 175 -0.34 -1.99 -10.91
CA SER A 175 0.95 -2.69 -10.76
C SER A 175 0.91 -4.13 -11.25
N ILE A 176 -0.18 -4.56 -11.88
CA ILE A 176 -0.40 -5.99 -12.12
C ILE A 176 -0.54 -6.23 -13.62
N LYS A 177 0.57 -6.71 -14.19
CA LYS A 177 0.65 -7.36 -15.50
C LYS A 177 -0.11 -8.72 -15.53
N ASP A 178 -0.70 -9.15 -14.41
CA ASP A 178 -1.33 -10.48 -14.23
C ASP A 178 -2.87 -10.46 -14.11
N PHE A 179 -3.53 -9.31 -14.26
CA PHE A 179 -5.00 -9.26 -14.26
C PHE A 179 -5.50 -9.11 -15.69
N ASP A 180 -6.25 -10.13 -16.13
CA ASP A 180 -7.02 -10.12 -17.37
C ASP A 180 -8.15 -9.11 -17.20
N LEU A 181 -7.83 -7.85 -17.47
CA LEU A 181 -8.78 -6.75 -17.53
C LEU A 181 -9.54 -6.91 -18.85
N GLN A 182 -10.82 -7.29 -18.76
CA GLN A 182 -11.68 -7.36 -19.93
C GLN A 182 -11.87 -5.95 -20.51
N ASP A 183 -11.49 -5.77 -21.77
CA ASP A 183 -11.83 -4.68 -22.68
C ASP A 183 -12.01 -3.30 -22.03
N PHE A 184 -10.89 -2.61 -21.81
CA PHE A 184 -10.94 -1.18 -21.54
C PHE A 184 -11.15 -0.40 -22.83
N ASN A 185 -12.34 0.18 -23.00
CA ASN A 185 -12.51 1.41 -23.75
C ASN A 185 -12.05 2.58 -22.85
N ILE A 186 -10.75 2.67 -22.55
CA ILE A 186 -10.15 3.85 -21.90
C ILE A 186 -9.83 4.85 -23.01
N SER A 187 -10.34 6.07 -22.93
CA SER A 187 -9.93 7.12 -23.86
C SER A 187 -8.45 7.45 -23.65
N GLN A 188 -7.73 7.87 -24.69
CA GLN A 188 -6.31 8.25 -24.55
C GLN A 188 -6.10 9.35 -23.49
N ASP A 189 -7.11 10.19 -23.28
CA ASP A 189 -7.12 11.29 -22.31
C ASP A 189 -7.20 10.82 -20.84
N GLU A 190 -7.47 9.54 -20.61
CA GLU A 190 -7.57 8.92 -19.27
C GLU A 190 -6.28 8.21 -18.84
N ILE A 191 -5.24 8.21 -19.69
CA ILE A 191 -3.94 7.55 -19.41
C ILE A 191 -3.07 8.47 -18.53
N PRO A 192 -2.63 8.00 -17.36
CA PRO A 192 -1.68 8.72 -16.50
C PRO A 192 -0.33 8.90 -17.17
N PHE A 193 0.30 10.04 -16.92
CA PHE A 193 1.63 10.34 -17.45
C PHE A 193 2.71 9.43 -16.86
N GLN A 194 2.67 9.17 -15.54
CA GLN A 194 3.72 8.38 -14.91
C GLN A 194 3.26 7.69 -13.62
N HIS A 195 3.80 6.49 -13.35
CA HIS A 195 3.66 5.81 -12.07
C HIS A 195 5.03 5.35 -11.56
N LEU A 196 5.28 5.48 -10.25
CA LEU A 196 6.47 4.91 -9.60
C LEU A 196 6.43 3.38 -9.62
N GLY A 197 5.21 2.83 -9.68
CA GLY A 197 4.93 1.43 -9.45
C GLY A 197 4.93 1.09 -7.96
N TYR A 198 4.70 -0.19 -7.68
CA TYR A 198 4.60 -0.70 -6.33
C TYR A 198 5.98 -1.06 -5.76
N LEU A 199 6.37 -0.42 -4.66
CA LEU A 199 7.59 -0.73 -3.92
C LEU A 199 7.23 -1.42 -2.60
N LYS A 200 7.78 -2.62 -2.38
CA LYS A 200 7.71 -3.32 -1.09
C LYS A 200 9.09 -3.36 -0.46
N GLY A 201 9.23 -2.76 0.72
CA GLY A 201 10.42 -2.81 1.55
C GLY A 201 10.30 -3.83 2.67
N THR A 202 11.46 -4.32 3.13
CA THR A 202 11.55 -5.26 4.25
C THR A 202 12.77 -4.96 5.11
N LYS A 203 12.60 -4.89 6.44
CA LYS A 203 13.72 -4.75 7.38
C LYS A 203 14.50 -6.07 7.44
N SER A 204 15.63 -6.16 6.73
CA SER A 204 16.54 -7.33 6.82
C SER A 204 17.50 -7.16 7.99
N LYS A 205 17.39 -8.04 9.01
CA LYS A 205 18.38 -8.09 10.11
C LYS A 205 19.68 -8.82 9.73
N LYS A 206 19.74 -9.48 8.55
CA LYS A 206 20.85 -10.38 8.21
C LYS A 206 22.03 -9.68 7.55
N HIS A 207 21.81 -8.64 6.72
CA HIS A 207 22.89 -7.90 6.07
C HIS A 207 22.50 -6.44 5.79
N TYR A 208 23.37 -5.48 6.15
CA TYR A 208 23.21 -4.05 5.86
C TYR A 208 23.10 -3.76 4.35
N LEU A 209 23.79 -4.57 3.53
CA LEU A 209 23.80 -4.49 2.05
C LEU A 209 22.46 -4.91 1.39
N GLU A 210 21.53 -5.51 2.14
CA GLU A 210 20.21 -5.90 1.64
C GLU A 210 19.11 -4.87 1.96
N ASN A 211 19.45 -3.78 2.66
CA ASN A 211 18.45 -2.77 2.98
C ASN A 211 18.06 -2.00 1.71
N LYS A 212 16.90 -2.34 1.16
CA LYS A 212 16.35 -1.68 -0.04
C LYS A 212 15.90 -0.25 0.22
N LYS A 213 15.88 0.20 1.49
CA LYS A 213 15.43 1.54 1.86
C LYS A 213 16.17 2.62 1.10
N ASP A 214 17.51 2.62 1.12
CA ASP A 214 18.29 3.67 0.44
C ASP A 214 18.04 3.67 -1.08
N VAL A 215 17.97 2.47 -1.68
CA VAL A 215 17.61 2.29 -3.09
C VAL A 215 16.21 2.84 -3.40
N TYR A 216 15.24 2.60 -2.52
CA TYR A 216 13.88 3.10 -2.69
C TYR A 216 13.77 4.59 -2.43
N THR A 217 14.48 5.13 -1.45
CA THR A 217 14.60 6.57 -1.18
C THR A 217 15.08 7.28 -2.44
N THR A 218 16.22 6.89 -2.99
CA THR A 218 16.75 7.48 -4.22
C THR A 218 15.80 7.28 -5.40
N LYS A 219 15.14 6.11 -5.52
CA LYS A 219 14.15 5.87 -6.58
C LYS A 219 12.93 6.80 -6.47
N ILE A 220 12.43 7.03 -5.27
CA ILE A 220 11.31 7.94 -5.01
C ILE A 220 11.74 9.38 -5.34
N VAL A 221 12.88 9.84 -4.84
CA VAL A 221 13.37 11.20 -5.10
C VAL A 221 13.60 11.45 -6.58
N ASN A 222 14.19 10.49 -7.30
CA ASN A 222 14.35 10.58 -8.75
C ASN A 222 13.00 10.68 -9.46
N TYR A 223 12.02 9.86 -9.08
CA TYR A 223 10.67 9.93 -9.64
C TYR A 223 10.01 11.30 -9.37
N LEU A 224 10.13 11.84 -8.16
CA LEU A 224 9.59 13.17 -7.85
C LEU A 224 10.26 14.26 -8.68
N ASN A 225 11.57 14.16 -8.89
CA ASN A 225 12.30 15.07 -9.75
C ASN A 225 11.87 14.96 -11.23
N GLU A 226 11.58 13.76 -11.72
CA GLU A 226 11.04 13.54 -13.07
C GLU A 226 9.64 14.16 -13.22
N CYS A 227 8.76 13.97 -12.23
CA CYS A 227 7.43 14.60 -12.20
C CYS A 227 7.51 16.13 -12.21
N LEU A 228 8.44 16.69 -11.43
CA LEU A 228 8.71 18.12 -11.40
C LEU A 228 9.28 18.62 -12.74
N GLY A 229 10.06 17.79 -13.43
CA GLY A 229 10.58 18.05 -14.78
C GLY A 229 9.48 18.28 -15.82
N LEU A 230 8.32 17.63 -15.67
CA LEU A 230 7.15 17.87 -16.52
C LEU A 230 6.57 19.28 -16.33
N SER A 231 6.83 19.91 -15.17
CA SER A 231 6.53 21.32 -14.92
C SER A 231 7.71 22.26 -15.22
N LYS A 232 8.74 21.77 -15.94
CA LYS A 232 9.99 22.47 -16.30
C LYS A 232 10.89 22.85 -15.13
N TYR A 233 10.78 22.16 -14.01
CA TYR A 233 11.63 22.38 -12.83
C TYR A 233 12.43 21.14 -12.47
N CYS A 234 13.48 21.33 -11.68
CA CYS A 234 14.20 20.25 -11.03
C CYS A 234 14.60 20.69 -9.62
N PHE A 235 14.82 19.72 -8.75
CA PHE A 235 15.40 20.00 -7.45
C PHE A 235 16.88 20.37 -7.61
N THR A 236 17.34 21.32 -6.78
CA THR A 236 18.76 21.58 -6.59
C THR A 236 19.42 20.40 -5.87
N GLU A 237 20.75 20.32 -5.87
CA GLU A 237 21.48 19.27 -5.15
C GLU A 237 21.13 19.27 -3.65
N GLY A 238 21.09 20.45 -3.01
CA GLY A 238 20.64 20.59 -1.63
C GLY A 238 19.20 20.11 -1.43
N GLY A 239 18.26 20.55 -2.28
CA GLY A 239 16.86 20.14 -2.18
C GLY A 239 16.65 18.63 -2.41
N ARG A 240 17.49 17.99 -3.24
CA ARG A 240 17.50 16.52 -3.37
C ARG A 240 17.95 15.84 -2.09
N ASN A 241 19.05 16.30 -1.49
CA ASN A 241 19.58 15.72 -0.24
C ASN A 241 18.58 15.88 0.91
N ASP A 242 17.92 17.03 1.02
CA ASP A 242 16.87 17.27 2.01
C ASP A 242 15.69 16.30 1.81
N LEU A 243 15.23 16.15 0.57
CA LEU A 243 14.13 15.24 0.24
C LEU A 243 14.51 13.77 0.48
N GLU A 244 15.75 13.37 0.18
CA GLU A 244 16.26 12.02 0.50
C GLU A 244 16.25 11.78 2.01
N GLY A 245 16.71 12.74 2.82
CA GLY A 245 16.68 12.65 4.27
C GLY A 245 15.25 12.49 4.81
N ILE A 246 14.32 13.31 4.31
CA ILE A 246 12.91 13.29 4.70
C ILE A 246 12.24 11.97 4.31
N ILE A 247 12.39 11.51 3.06
CA ILE A 247 11.80 10.26 2.59
C ILE A 247 12.37 9.08 3.36
N SER A 248 13.69 9.03 3.56
CA SER A 248 14.34 7.96 4.34
C SER A 248 13.77 7.86 5.75
N GLU A 249 13.49 8.99 6.39
CA GLU A 249 12.92 9.04 7.74
C GLU A 249 11.46 8.56 7.79
N ILE A 250 10.65 8.88 6.78
CA ILE A 250 9.30 8.30 6.65
C ILE A 250 9.35 6.79 6.45
N LEU A 251 10.28 6.28 5.64
CA LEU A 251 10.46 4.84 5.47
C LEU A 251 10.97 4.16 6.74
N ASN A 252 11.85 4.81 7.52
CA ASN A 252 12.27 4.33 8.84
C ASN A 252 11.07 4.18 9.78
N ASN A 253 10.19 5.19 9.82
CA ASN A 253 8.99 5.14 10.64
C ASN A 253 8.06 4.00 10.20
N ALA A 254 7.85 3.82 8.89
CA ALA A 254 7.06 2.72 8.37
C ALA A 254 7.64 1.34 8.74
N GLU A 255 8.98 1.18 8.74
CA GLU A 255 9.66 -0.04 9.21
C GLU A 255 9.49 -0.25 10.71
N ASP A 256 9.76 0.77 11.53
CA ASP A 256 9.78 0.68 13.00
C ASP A 256 8.38 0.47 13.60
N HIS A 257 7.33 0.86 12.88
CA HIS A 257 5.93 0.63 13.24
C HIS A 257 5.33 -0.66 12.65
N SER A 258 6.07 -1.42 11.86
CA SER A 258 5.61 -2.66 11.24
C SER A 258 6.09 -3.92 11.99
N PRO A 259 5.23 -4.67 12.71
CA PRO A 259 5.58 -5.98 13.25
C PRO A 259 5.89 -7.01 12.14
N LEU A 260 5.34 -6.81 10.93
CA LEU A 260 5.65 -7.62 9.76
C LEU A 260 7.01 -7.29 9.13
N ASN A 261 7.73 -6.29 9.66
CA ASN A 261 8.97 -5.76 9.09
C ASN A 261 8.84 -5.37 7.60
N THR A 262 7.66 -4.88 7.17
CA THR A 262 7.37 -4.53 5.78
C THR A 262 6.72 -3.16 5.69
N TYR A 263 7.07 -2.42 4.65
CA TYR A 263 6.36 -1.20 4.26
C TYR A 263 6.14 -1.19 2.75
N TYR A 264 5.22 -0.34 2.33
CA TYR A 264 4.77 -0.23 0.96
C TYR A 264 4.75 1.23 0.54
N VAL A 265 5.21 1.51 -0.67
CA VAL A 265 5.20 2.85 -1.25
C VAL A 265 4.70 2.79 -2.68
N THR A 266 3.90 3.76 -3.07
CA THR A 266 3.60 4.05 -4.47
C THR A 266 3.43 5.54 -4.67
N SER A 267 3.54 5.97 -5.92
CA SER A 267 3.30 7.34 -6.32
C SER A 267 2.78 7.38 -7.75
N THR A 268 1.87 8.31 -8.01
CA THR A 268 1.25 8.53 -9.32
C THR A 268 1.34 10.00 -9.69
N PHE A 269 1.50 10.25 -10.98
CA PHE A 269 1.51 11.58 -11.55
C PHE A 269 0.59 11.64 -12.76
N SER A 270 -0.31 12.62 -12.75
CA SER A 270 -1.17 12.92 -13.88
C SER A 270 -1.18 14.41 -14.16
N VAL A 271 -1.56 14.80 -15.37
CA VAL A 271 -1.64 16.20 -15.76
C VAL A 271 -3.09 16.52 -16.08
N ASN A 272 -3.59 17.61 -15.52
CA ASN A 272 -4.92 18.12 -15.78
C ASN A 272 -4.81 19.54 -16.34
N ASN A 273 -5.73 19.92 -17.25
CA ASN A 273 -5.87 21.30 -17.68
C ASN A 273 -6.61 22.11 -16.60
N ILE A 274 -6.19 23.36 -16.39
CA ILE A 274 -6.91 24.29 -15.49
C ILE A 274 -8.27 24.67 -16.06
N SER A 275 -8.46 24.61 -17.36
CA SER A 275 -9.76 24.78 -18.03
C SER A 275 -9.69 24.18 -19.43
N GLU A 276 -10.84 23.83 -20.02
CA GLU A 276 -10.92 23.26 -21.38
C GLU A 276 -10.25 24.15 -22.45
N ASN A 277 -10.09 25.46 -22.18
CA ASN A 277 -9.53 26.44 -23.11
C ASN A 277 -8.16 27.01 -22.68
N SER A 278 -7.52 26.46 -21.64
CA SER A 278 -6.21 26.96 -21.17
C SER A 278 -5.09 25.97 -21.44
N GLU A 279 -3.98 26.46 -21.99
CA GLU A 279 -2.69 25.73 -22.02
C GLU A 279 -2.03 25.64 -20.63
N ASP A 280 -2.65 26.21 -19.59
CA ASP A 280 -2.15 26.10 -18.23
C ASP A 280 -2.42 24.69 -17.68
N LEU A 281 -1.32 23.97 -17.46
CA LEU A 281 -1.32 22.61 -16.92
C LEU A 281 -1.13 22.63 -15.40
N VAL A 282 -1.75 21.67 -14.74
CA VAL A 282 -1.52 21.33 -13.34
C VAL A 282 -1.13 19.86 -13.26
N GLY A 283 0.08 19.61 -12.77
CA GLY A 283 0.52 18.28 -12.37
C GLY A 283 -0.16 17.90 -11.05
N VAL A 284 -0.77 16.72 -11.01
CA VAL A 284 -1.33 16.12 -9.80
C VAL A 284 -0.38 15.00 -9.38
N LEU A 285 0.30 15.21 -8.26
CA LEU A 285 1.25 14.25 -7.70
C LEU A 285 0.64 13.63 -6.44
N ASN A 286 0.61 12.29 -6.41
CA ASN A 286 0.21 11.53 -5.24
C ASN A 286 1.37 10.71 -4.71
N ILE A 287 1.53 10.61 -3.38
CA ILE A 287 2.44 9.66 -2.73
C ILE A 287 1.69 8.95 -1.62
N ASN A 288 1.78 7.63 -1.60
CA ASN A 288 1.21 6.82 -0.52
C ASN A 288 2.31 5.97 0.11
N VAL A 289 2.40 6.02 1.43
CA VAL A 289 3.28 5.16 2.26
C VAL A 289 2.40 4.42 3.25
N LEU A 290 2.54 3.10 3.33
CA LEU A 290 1.77 2.25 4.23
C LEU A 290 2.66 1.26 4.96
N ASN A 291 2.37 1.06 6.24
CA ASN A 291 2.80 -0.11 6.98
C ASN A 291 1.61 -0.79 7.65
N PHE A 292 1.58 -2.12 7.59
CA PHE A 292 0.70 -2.90 8.46
C PHE A 292 1.36 -2.98 9.84
N GLY A 293 0.65 -2.58 10.89
CA GLY A 293 1.23 -2.61 12.22
C GLY A 293 0.53 -1.76 13.26
N TYR A 294 1.33 -1.11 14.10
CA TYR A 294 0.83 -0.27 15.17
C TYR A 294 0.30 1.04 14.62
N SER A 295 -0.84 1.51 15.13
CA SER A 295 -1.20 2.92 15.02
C SER A 295 -0.22 3.77 15.84
N PHE A 296 -0.22 5.09 15.64
CA PHE A 296 0.53 6.01 16.49
C PHE A 296 0.11 5.87 17.95
N TYR A 297 -1.20 5.76 18.20
CA TYR A 297 -1.74 5.52 19.52
C TYR A 297 -1.26 4.20 20.13
N ASP A 298 -1.41 3.08 19.42
CA ASP A 298 -0.94 1.76 19.90
C ASP A 298 0.57 1.78 20.18
N GLY A 299 1.34 2.47 19.33
CA GLY A 299 2.78 2.62 19.49
C GLY A 299 3.16 3.40 20.74
N LEU A 300 2.48 4.50 21.03
CA LEU A 300 2.69 5.28 22.27
C LEU A 300 2.24 4.49 23.50
N GLU A 301 1.07 3.85 23.45
CA GLU A 301 0.54 3.04 24.55
C GLU A 301 1.52 1.92 24.92
N GLY A 302 2.04 1.22 23.91
CA GLY A 302 3.01 0.14 24.09
C GLY A 302 4.38 0.55 24.63
N SER A 303 4.67 1.86 24.68
CA SER A 303 5.93 2.42 25.21
C SER A 303 5.71 3.37 26.40
N LYS A 304 4.52 3.31 27.02
CA LYS A 304 4.11 4.21 28.11
C LYS A 304 5.04 4.15 29.32
N HIS A 305 5.53 2.97 29.67
CA HIS A 305 6.35 2.77 30.85
C HIS A 305 7.76 3.34 30.65
N GLU A 306 8.32 3.16 29.46
CA GLU A 306 9.63 3.64 29.06
C GLU A 306 9.64 5.16 28.81
N ASN A 307 8.54 5.71 28.28
CA ASN A 307 8.36 7.14 28.00
C ASN A 307 7.43 7.85 29.00
N ASN A 308 7.49 7.49 30.29
CA ASN A 308 6.53 7.92 31.31
C ASN A 308 6.29 9.44 31.39
N GLN A 309 7.35 10.27 31.32
CA GLN A 309 7.25 11.73 31.39
C GLN A 309 6.54 12.30 30.16
N MET A 310 7.00 11.93 28.96
CA MET A 310 6.38 12.34 27.69
C MET A 310 4.91 11.92 27.63
N TYR A 311 4.64 10.66 27.99
CA TYR A 311 3.29 10.11 27.98
C TYR A 311 2.39 10.83 28.99
N GLY A 312 2.90 11.16 30.19
CA GLY A 312 2.18 11.96 31.19
C GLY A 312 1.77 13.34 30.69
N LEU A 313 2.66 14.05 29.98
CA LEU A 313 2.33 15.34 29.37
C LEU A 313 1.21 15.23 28.32
N ILE A 314 1.23 14.16 27.52
CA ILE A 314 0.17 13.87 26.54
C ILE A 314 -1.17 13.60 27.26
N GLU A 315 -1.16 12.80 28.33
CA GLU A 315 -2.37 12.53 29.13
C GLU A 315 -2.95 13.80 29.77
N GLU A 316 -2.10 14.66 30.34
CA GLU A 316 -2.55 15.92 30.94
C GLU A 316 -3.17 16.83 29.89
N LYS A 317 -2.54 16.91 28.71
CA LYS A 317 -3.05 17.72 27.60
C LYS A 317 -4.39 17.19 27.10
N GLN A 318 -4.52 15.87 26.94
CA GLN A 318 -5.77 15.23 26.48
C GLN A 318 -6.96 15.46 27.42
N LYS A 319 -6.73 15.68 28.72
CA LYS A 319 -7.80 15.93 29.71
C LYS A 319 -8.40 17.34 29.64
N LYS A 320 -7.83 18.25 28.85
CA LYS A 320 -8.34 19.62 28.71
C LYS A 320 -9.75 19.63 28.09
N ASP A 321 -10.57 20.57 28.53
CA ASP A 321 -11.98 20.68 28.10
C ASP A 321 -12.14 20.81 26.58
N ASN A 322 -11.20 21.49 25.92
CA ASN A 322 -11.19 21.72 24.48
C ASN A 322 -11.03 20.44 23.64
N PHE A 323 -10.76 19.28 24.25
CA PHE A 323 -10.64 18.00 23.55
C PHE A 323 -11.76 17.01 23.84
N LYS A 324 -12.76 17.39 24.64
CA LYS A 324 -13.86 16.49 25.05
C LYS A 324 -14.69 15.94 23.88
N ALA A 325 -14.70 16.62 22.73
CA ALA A 325 -15.41 16.20 21.53
C ALA A 325 -14.69 15.10 20.73
N PHE A 326 -13.44 14.77 21.08
CA PHE A 326 -12.61 13.81 20.35
C PHE A 326 -12.34 12.57 21.17
N SER A 327 -12.13 11.44 20.49
CA SER A 327 -11.69 10.23 21.18
C SER A 327 -10.26 10.41 21.72
N ARG A 328 -9.91 9.64 22.76
CA ARG A 328 -8.54 9.59 23.28
C ARG A 328 -7.54 9.28 22.17
N GLU A 329 -7.85 8.32 21.31
CA GLU A 329 -7.00 7.91 20.19
C GLU A 329 -6.77 9.05 19.19
N ASN A 330 -7.78 9.88 18.90
CA ASN A 330 -7.61 11.04 18.02
C ASN A 330 -6.58 12.03 18.57
N ILE A 331 -6.73 12.41 19.84
CA ILE A 331 -5.86 13.40 20.47
C ILE A 331 -4.44 12.86 20.63
N PHE A 332 -4.31 11.60 21.03
CA PHE A 332 -3.01 10.96 21.11
C PHE A 332 -2.33 10.87 19.74
N THR A 333 -3.08 10.56 18.68
CA THR A 333 -2.53 10.53 17.31
C THR A 333 -2.05 11.90 16.87
N LEU A 334 -2.83 12.97 17.11
CA LEU A 334 -2.41 14.34 16.82
C LEU A 334 -1.16 14.74 17.61
N LEU A 335 -1.12 14.41 18.90
CA LEU A 335 0.02 14.74 19.77
C LEU A 335 1.26 13.89 19.47
N ALA A 336 1.08 12.67 18.94
CA ALA A 336 2.18 11.80 18.50
C ALA A 336 2.99 12.40 17.34
N LEU A 337 2.39 13.30 16.57
CA LEU A 337 3.05 13.95 15.45
C LEU A 337 3.93 15.12 15.88
N GLN A 338 3.74 15.70 17.07
CA GLN A 338 4.47 16.90 17.46
C GLN A 338 5.96 16.63 17.54
N GLU A 339 6.76 17.64 17.20
CA GLU A 339 8.20 17.50 17.25
C GLU A 339 8.69 17.10 18.64
N GLY A 340 9.55 16.09 18.68
CA GLY A 340 10.10 15.53 19.91
C GLY A 340 9.26 14.42 20.55
N ILE A 341 8.07 14.11 20.03
CA ILE A 341 7.26 12.98 20.49
C ILE A 341 7.60 11.72 19.66
N SER A 342 7.93 10.63 20.35
CA SER A 342 8.21 9.34 19.71
C SER A 342 8.05 8.18 20.68
N ARG A 343 7.56 7.04 20.18
CA ARG A 343 7.52 5.79 20.96
C ARG A 343 8.93 5.28 21.30
N LEU A 344 9.93 5.60 20.48
CA LEU A 344 11.32 5.18 20.67
C LEU A 344 12.17 6.30 21.29
N LYS A 345 11.56 7.31 21.90
CA LYS A 345 12.28 8.45 22.50
C LYS A 345 13.22 8.03 23.63
N TYR A 346 12.86 6.99 24.38
CA TYR A 346 13.73 6.38 25.39
C TYR A 346 14.97 5.69 24.82
N GLU A 347 14.94 5.23 23.55
CA GLU A 347 16.10 4.62 22.88
C GLU A 347 17.01 5.67 22.27
N ASP A 348 16.42 6.71 21.68
CA ASP A 348 17.14 7.76 20.96
C ASP A 348 16.42 9.11 21.11
N GLN A 349 17.07 10.04 21.82
CA GLN A 349 16.53 11.37 22.08
C GLN A 349 16.42 12.24 20.82
N SER A 350 17.08 11.89 19.72
CA SER A 350 16.97 12.63 18.44
C SER A 350 15.67 12.30 17.67
N ARG A 351 14.95 11.25 18.07
CA ARG A 351 13.71 10.81 17.41
C ARG A 351 12.56 11.81 17.59
N GLY A 352 11.67 11.82 16.61
CA GLY A 352 10.41 12.59 16.63
C GLY A 352 10.42 13.89 15.84
N THR A 353 11.32 14.07 14.86
CA THR A 353 11.39 15.30 14.04
C THR A 353 10.96 15.07 12.58
N GLY A 354 11.09 13.84 12.08
CA GLY A 354 10.95 13.50 10.67
C GLY A 354 9.58 13.72 10.05
N THR A 355 8.52 13.23 10.71
CA THR A 355 7.17 13.24 10.14
C THR A 355 6.65 14.66 9.93
N MET A 356 6.94 15.57 10.86
CA MET A 356 6.53 16.98 10.72
C MET A 356 7.27 17.71 9.62
N LYS A 357 8.58 17.46 9.48
CA LYS A 357 9.38 17.98 8.36
C LYS A 357 8.86 17.47 7.02
N PHE A 358 8.46 16.20 6.94
CA PHE A 358 7.82 15.63 5.75
C PHE A 358 6.51 16.36 5.41
N ILE A 359 5.59 16.47 6.39
CA ILE A 359 4.30 17.14 6.18
C ILE A 359 4.52 18.58 5.72
N GLY A 360 5.39 19.33 6.41
CA GLY A 360 5.70 20.72 6.08
C GLY A 360 6.27 20.87 4.67
N SER A 361 7.27 20.06 4.32
CA SER A 361 7.94 20.14 3.02
C SER A 361 7.02 19.80 1.85
N PHE A 362 6.16 18.79 1.99
CA PHE A 362 5.20 18.43 0.93
C PHE A 362 4.10 19.48 0.76
N MET A 363 3.57 19.97 1.88
CA MET A 363 2.58 21.05 1.85
C MET A 363 3.18 22.35 1.31
N GLU A 364 4.47 22.61 1.48
CA GLU A 364 5.16 23.75 0.87
C GLU A 364 5.43 23.53 -0.63
N LEU A 365 5.85 22.34 -1.04
CA LEU A 365 6.21 22.05 -2.43
C LEU A 365 5.04 22.24 -3.40
N GLY A 366 3.83 21.80 -3.03
CA GLY A 366 2.65 21.90 -3.88
C GLY A 366 1.45 22.53 -3.19
N ASP A 367 1.69 23.69 -2.57
CA ASP A 367 0.68 24.58 -1.97
C ASP A 367 -0.23 25.28 -2.99
N PHE A 368 -0.13 24.96 -4.29
CA PHE A 368 -1.08 25.48 -5.28
C PHE A 368 -2.50 25.00 -4.96
N GLU A 369 -3.43 25.95 -4.87
CA GLU A 369 -4.83 25.69 -4.55
C GLU A 369 -5.76 26.51 -5.46
N ASP A 370 -6.79 25.84 -5.96
CA ASP A 370 -7.92 26.43 -6.69
C ASP A 370 -9.19 25.68 -6.26
N ILE A 371 -9.90 26.26 -5.29
CA ILE A 371 -11.08 25.65 -4.67
C ILE A 371 -12.20 25.45 -5.68
N ASP A 372 -12.41 26.43 -6.57
CA ASP A 372 -13.48 26.40 -7.57
C ASP A 372 -13.29 25.26 -8.57
N LYS A 373 -12.05 24.83 -8.78
CA LYS A 373 -11.67 23.74 -9.69
C LYS A 373 -11.36 22.43 -8.98
N GLY A 374 -11.47 22.40 -7.66
CA GLY A 374 -11.19 21.21 -6.85
C GLY A 374 -9.71 20.85 -6.74
N PHE A 375 -8.78 21.77 -7.04
CA PHE A 375 -7.36 21.57 -6.78
C PHE A 375 -7.06 21.95 -5.34
N ILE A 376 -7.32 21.03 -4.40
CA ILE A 376 -7.14 21.24 -2.96
C ILE A 376 -6.07 20.28 -2.45
N PRO A 377 -4.85 20.74 -2.15
CA PRO A 377 -3.78 19.87 -1.70
C PRO A 377 -4.07 19.36 -0.29
N PHE A 378 -3.71 18.11 -0.04
CA PHE A 378 -3.91 17.48 1.26
C PHE A 378 -2.80 16.50 1.60
N LEU A 379 -2.69 16.25 2.90
CA LEU A 379 -2.00 15.09 3.44
C LEU A 379 -2.92 14.41 4.45
N LYS A 380 -3.17 13.11 4.26
CA LYS A 380 -4.00 12.29 5.13
C LYS A 380 -3.16 11.27 5.87
N ILE A 381 -3.48 11.05 7.14
CA ILE A 381 -2.89 10.03 7.98
C ILE A 381 -4.00 9.14 8.51
N TYR A 382 -4.04 7.89 8.07
CA TYR A 382 -4.89 6.85 8.64
C TYR A 382 -4.07 6.12 9.69
N SER A 383 -4.51 6.11 10.93
CA SER A 383 -3.81 5.42 12.02
C SER A 383 -4.82 4.93 13.04
N GLY A 384 -5.02 3.61 13.07
CA GLY A 384 -6.05 2.98 13.90
C GLY A 384 -7.44 3.54 13.60
N ASN A 385 -8.14 4.05 14.62
CA ASN A 385 -9.46 4.68 14.48
C ASN A 385 -9.39 6.18 14.15
N THR A 386 -8.22 6.73 13.84
CA THR A 386 -8.06 8.15 13.52
C THR A 386 -7.76 8.37 12.04
N LEU A 387 -8.48 9.32 11.43
CA LEU A 387 -8.09 9.96 10.19
C LEU A 387 -7.75 11.42 10.48
N LEU A 388 -6.51 11.80 10.20
CA LEU A 388 -6.04 13.18 10.29
C LEU A 388 -5.82 13.74 8.89
N ILE A 389 -6.30 14.95 8.64
CA ILE A 389 -6.22 15.61 7.33
C ILE A 389 -5.54 16.98 7.49
N CYS A 390 -4.35 17.13 6.91
CA CYS A 390 -3.70 18.42 6.70
C CYS A 390 -4.13 19.02 5.36
N SER A 391 -4.20 20.34 5.30
CA SER A 391 -4.50 21.13 4.11
C SER A 391 -3.68 22.43 4.13
N ASN A 392 -3.77 23.27 3.10
CA ASN A 392 -3.10 24.57 3.12
C ASN A 392 -3.52 25.44 4.32
N LYS A 393 -4.77 25.32 4.74
CA LYS A 393 -5.33 26.00 5.92
C LYS A 393 -4.82 25.40 7.23
N TYR A 394 -4.70 24.08 7.28
CA TYR A 394 -4.32 23.32 8.48
C TYR A 394 -3.04 22.53 8.21
N LYS A 395 -1.91 23.21 8.28
CA LYS A 395 -0.57 22.65 8.02
C LYS A 395 0.37 22.93 9.20
N PRO A 396 1.52 22.25 9.26
CA PRO A 396 2.53 22.55 10.26
C PRO A 396 2.91 24.03 10.32
N TYR A 397 3.15 24.52 11.53
CA TYR A 397 3.69 25.85 11.81
C TYR A 397 4.90 25.75 12.74
N ILE A 398 5.77 26.75 12.72
CA ILE A 398 6.96 26.79 13.56
C ILE A 398 6.65 27.62 14.80
N GLN A 399 6.94 27.07 15.97
CA GLN A 399 6.90 27.78 17.25
C GLN A 399 8.11 27.36 18.07
N ASN A 400 8.91 28.33 18.53
CA ASN A 400 10.14 28.10 19.30
C ASN A 400 11.07 27.06 18.61
N ASP A 401 11.35 27.28 17.33
CA ASP A 401 12.19 26.41 16.48
C ASP A 401 11.71 24.95 16.33
N SER A 402 10.46 24.66 16.71
CA SER A 402 9.84 23.33 16.60
C SER A 402 8.65 23.37 15.64
N TYR A 403 8.53 22.34 14.81
CA TYR A 403 7.35 22.15 13.96
C TYR A 403 6.19 21.53 14.75
N LEU A 404 5.06 22.24 14.79
CA LEU A 404 3.84 21.84 15.48
C LEU A 404 2.65 21.76 14.51
N LEU A 405 1.66 20.95 14.87
CA LEU A 405 0.41 20.78 14.13
C LEU A 405 -0.78 20.79 15.09
N SER A 406 -1.65 21.80 15.00
CA SER A 406 -2.82 21.94 15.88
C SER A 406 -4.15 21.61 15.22
N LEU A 407 -4.22 21.65 13.87
CA LEU A 407 -5.44 21.50 13.09
C LEU A 407 -6.54 22.50 13.46
N ASN A 408 -6.15 23.71 13.86
CA ASN A 408 -7.04 24.83 14.10
C ASN A 408 -6.47 26.10 13.48
N THR A 409 -7.31 27.11 13.30
CA THR A 409 -6.93 28.37 12.64
C THR A 409 -6.01 29.24 13.49
N GLU A 410 -6.01 29.02 14.80
CA GLU A 410 -5.25 29.73 15.82
C GLU A 410 -3.79 29.30 15.85
N ASN A 411 -3.46 28.15 15.24
CA ASN A 411 -2.15 27.51 15.37
C ASN A 411 -1.75 27.35 16.85
N ASP A 412 -2.68 26.86 17.67
CA ASP A 412 -2.46 26.62 19.10
C ASP A 412 -2.87 25.20 19.49
N LEU A 413 -1.92 24.41 20.00
CA LEU A 413 -2.16 23.06 20.52
C LEU A 413 -3.05 23.01 21.77
N ASN A 414 -3.50 24.14 22.31
CA ASN A 414 -4.47 24.21 23.40
C ASN A 414 -5.89 24.48 22.92
N CYS A 415 -6.07 24.87 21.66
CA CYS A 415 -7.39 25.08 21.05
C CYS A 415 -7.98 23.78 20.50
N GLU A 416 -9.31 23.74 20.37
CA GLU A 416 -10.03 22.59 19.81
C GLU A 416 -9.62 22.40 18.33
N PRO A 417 -9.24 21.18 17.89
CA PRO A 417 -9.00 20.87 16.49
C PRO A 417 -10.29 20.97 15.65
N ASP A 418 -10.17 21.19 14.34
CA ASP A 418 -11.31 21.11 13.42
C ASP A 418 -11.78 19.65 13.27
N LYS A 419 -13.08 19.42 13.46
CA LYS A 419 -13.71 18.09 13.38
C LYS A 419 -13.68 17.50 11.97
N ASN A 420 -13.50 18.33 10.94
CA ASN A 420 -13.32 17.88 9.56
C ASN A 420 -11.87 17.50 9.25
N ASN A 421 -10.94 17.77 10.16
CA ASN A 421 -9.51 17.51 9.99
C ASN A 421 -8.97 16.46 10.98
N LEU A 422 -9.72 16.15 12.04
CA LEU A 422 -9.42 15.08 12.97
C LEU A 422 -10.67 14.22 13.19
N LEU A 423 -10.80 13.16 12.40
CA LEU A 423 -11.99 12.30 12.36
C LEU A 423 -11.77 10.98 13.09
N THR A 424 -12.86 10.43 13.63
CA THR A 424 -12.91 9.03 14.08
C THR A 424 -13.45 8.16 12.96
N LEU A 425 -12.69 7.14 12.58
CA LEU A 425 -13.12 6.07 11.68
C LEU A 425 -13.97 5.05 12.45
N ASP A 426 -15.10 4.67 11.87
CA ASP A 426 -16.00 3.67 12.43
C ASP A 426 -15.36 2.28 12.61
N SER A 427 -14.30 1.99 11.87
CA SER A 427 -13.49 0.80 12.05
C SER A 427 -12.00 1.08 11.98
N LYS A 428 -11.25 0.30 12.77
CA LYS A 428 -9.81 0.45 12.94
C LYS A 428 -9.07 0.11 11.64
N PHE A 429 -8.26 1.04 11.15
CA PHE A 429 -7.31 0.79 10.07
C PHE A 429 -6.15 -0.09 10.57
N PRO A 430 -5.71 -1.11 9.79
CA PRO A 430 -4.78 -2.12 10.27
C PRO A 430 -3.31 -1.68 10.14
N GLY A 431 -2.96 -0.54 10.72
CA GLY A 431 -1.62 0.03 10.64
C GLY A 431 -1.62 1.55 10.55
N THR A 432 -0.64 2.07 9.82
CA THR A 432 -0.54 3.49 9.50
C THR A 432 -0.35 3.68 8.00
N MET A 433 -1.06 4.64 7.43
CA MET A 433 -0.92 5.06 6.04
C MET A 433 -0.85 6.59 5.97
N ILE A 434 0.14 7.09 5.24
CA ILE A 434 0.30 8.49 4.91
C ILE A 434 0.04 8.63 3.42
N SER A 435 -0.95 9.44 3.07
CA SER A 435 -1.32 9.78 1.70
C SER A 435 -1.11 11.28 1.48
N VAL A 436 -0.44 11.64 0.40
CA VAL A 436 -0.17 13.03 0.03
C VAL A 436 -0.70 13.25 -1.37
N LYS A 437 -1.48 14.30 -1.56
CA LYS A 437 -1.89 14.81 -2.88
C LYS A 437 -1.55 16.28 -2.97
N ILE A 438 -0.66 16.63 -3.90
CA ILE A 438 -0.24 18.01 -4.13
C ILE A 438 -0.34 18.37 -5.61
N TYR A 439 -0.40 19.68 -5.87
CA TYR A 439 -0.58 20.22 -7.22
C TYR A 439 0.63 21.06 -7.61
N LEU A 440 1.22 20.73 -8.76
CA LEU A 440 2.38 21.41 -9.33
C LEU A 440 1.91 22.28 -10.49
N ASN A 441 2.05 23.59 -10.35
CA ASN A 441 1.68 24.57 -11.38
C ASN A 441 2.86 25.50 -11.68
N GLU A 442 3.24 25.59 -12.96
CA GLU A 442 4.40 26.37 -13.40
C GLU A 442 4.31 27.85 -13.01
N LYS A 443 3.14 28.48 -13.17
CA LYS A 443 2.93 29.90 -12.83
C LYS A 443 3.05 30.12 -11.32
N HIS A 444 2.51 29.21 -10.52
CA HIS A 444 2.58 29.28 -9.06
C HIS A 444 4.02 29.10 -8.55
N LEU A 445 4.73 28.08 -9.04
CA LEU A 445 6.14 27.85 -8.69
C LEU A 445 7.02 29.04 -9.07
N ASN A 446 6.84 29.62 -10.26
CA ASN A 446 7.53 30.84 -10.68
C ASN A 446 7.29 32.03 -9.72
N LYS A 447 6.05 32.19 -9.24
CA LYS A 447 5.73 33.25 -8.26
C LYS A 447 6.44 33.02 -6.93
N LYS A 448 6.55 31.77 -6.48
CA LYS A 448 7.28 31.42 -5.24
C LYS A 448 8.78 31.71 -5.35
N LEU A 449 9.42 31.28 -6.44
CA LEU A 449 10.84 31.52 -6.66
C LEU A 449 11.19 33.02 -6.70
N LYS A 450 10.40 33.83 -7.44
CA LYS A 450 10.58 35.28 -7.48
C LYS A 450 10.40 35.99 -6.13
N LYS A 451 9.55 35.45 -5.24
CA LYS A 451 9.39 36.01 -3.89
C LYS A 451 10.61 35.72 -3.03
N ASN A 452 11.19 34.53 -3.15
CA ASN A 452 12.39 34.15 -2.40
C ASN A 452 13.63 34.94 -2.88
N ASP A 453 13.75 35.19 -4.18
CA ASP A 453 14.88 35.96 -4.73
C ASP A 453 14.84 37.46 -4.34
N ASN A 454 13.65 38.02 -4.15
CA ASN A 454 13.46 39.42 -3.73
C ASN A 454 13.45 39.60 -2.19
N GLY A 455 13.59 38.50 -1.44
CA GLY A 455 13.54 38.48 0.02
C GLY A 455 14.90 38.22 0.70
N ASN A 456 15.99 38.20 -0.07
CA ASN A 456 17.37 38.11 0.43
C ASN A 456 18.07 39.47 0.39
#